data_AF-A0A9E9PAC3-F1
#
_entry.id   AF-A0A9E9PAC3-F1
#
_cell.length_a   1.000
_cell.length_b   1.000
_cell.length_c   1.000
_cell.angle_alpha   90.00
_cell.angle_beta   90.00
_cell.angle_gamma   90.00
#
_symmetry.space_group_name_H-M   'P 1'
#
loop_
_entity.id
_entity.type
_entity.pdbx_description
1 polymer ?
#
loop_
_entity_poly.entity_id
_entity_poly.type
_entity_poly.pdbx_seq_one_letter_code
_entity_poly.pdbx_strand_id
1 'polypeptide(L)'
;MRSIIEFWSSFRLLPSAWLLLVQFILLILAMLTFDNEAYRTLTWALGVLALLIIAKVIRQTPMFTFLGLAFVSGAIIASVFILLGYSNLTIQIFAHSCEALAYFSAAYGLFRYMFADRYLTRDELFAAAAVFTLLAWGFAFLYNICQLLIPNSFQNPNHIHHLQTWLDLLFLSFSLQSATGLSDLMPLSPPARVLAMLQMFCGVMYLALIVTRLIALQYIKHTPKKNSDK
;
A
#
# COMPACT_ATOMS: atom_id res chain seq x y z
N MET A 1 20.73 24.20 6.04
CA MET A 1 20.84 23.85 4.60
C MET A 1 21.55 22.52 4.32
N ARG A 2 22.66 22.17 4.99
CA ARG A 2 23.33 20.85 4.81
C ARG A 2 22.46 19.63 5.13
N SER A 3 21.66 19.66 6.20
CA SER A 3 20.75 18.54 6.53
C SER A 3 19.70 18.26 5.46
N ILE A 4 19.23 19.26 4.71
CA ILE A 4 18.25 19.06 3.62
C ILE A 4 18.92 18.39 2.42
N ILE A 5 20.20 18.69 2.17
CA ILE A 5 20.97 18.13 1.05
C ILE A 5 21.38 16.68 1.35
N GLU A 6 21.78 16.38 2.59
CA GLU A 6 22.04 15.01 3.05
C GLU A 6 20.77 14.16 3.14
N PHE A 7 19.65 14.77 3.53
CA PHE A 7 18.34 14.15 3.44
C PHE A 7 17.97 13.80 1.99
N TRP A 8 18.23 14.71 1.05
CA TRP A 8 18.03 14.49 -0.38
C TRP A 8 19.00 13.47 -1.01
N SER A 9 20.23 13.33 -0.50
CA SER A 9 21.17 12.31 -0.96
C SER A 9 20.80 10.92 -0.43
N SER A 10 20.38 10.81 0.82
CA SER A 10 19.77 9.59 1.38
C SER A 10 18.49 9.20 0.62
N PHE A 11 17.66 10.17 0.21
CA PHE A 11 16.48 9.95 -0.62
C PHE A 11 16.81 9.32 -1.98
N ARG A 12 18.00 9.61 -2.55
CA ARG A 12 18.45 9.00 -3.82
C ARG A 12 18.98 7.58 -3.65
N LEU A 13 19.42 7.20 -2.46
CA LEU A 13 20.09 5.93 -2.21
C LEU A 13 19.12 4.78 -1.89
N LEU A 14 17.97 5.07 -1.25
CA LEU A 14 16.98 4.07 -0.82
C LEU A 14 15.53 4.60 -0.99
N PRO A 15 15.02 4.73 -2.23
CA PRO A 15 13.67 5.26 -2.46
C PRO A 15 12.57 4.41 -1.80
N SER A 16 12.76 3.09 -1.69
CA SER A 16 11.77 2.17 -1.12
C SER A 16 11.69 2.27 0.40
N ALA A 17 12.81 2.55 1.07
CA ALA A 17 12.84 2.78 2.52
C ALA A 17 12.02 4.01 2.91
N TRP A 18 12.08 5.07 2.11
CA TRP A 18 11.29 6.27 2.36
C TRP A 18 9.79 6.04 2.19
N LEU A 19 9.40 5.29 1.16
CA LEU A 19 8.00 4.91 0.95
C LEU A 19 7.46 4.15 2.16
N LEU A 20 8.20 3.17 2.66
CA LEU A 20 7.83 2.39 3.84
C LEU A 20 7.73 3.25 5.10
N LEU A 21 8.68 4.17 5.31
CA LEU A 21 8.65 5.10 6.44
C LEU A 21 7.38 5.95 6.40
N VAL A 22 7.02 6.48 5.23
CA VAL A 22 5.79 7.28 5.06
C VAL A 22 4.54 6.44 5.32
N GLN A 23 4.50 5.17 4.90
CA GLN A 23 3.39 4.27 5.20
C GLN A 23 3.24 3.98 6.70
N PHE A 24 4.35 3.83 7.44
CA PHE A 24 4.28 3.66 8.89
C PHE A 24 3.85 4.94 9.61
N ILE A 25 4.32 6.11 9.17
CA ILE A 25 3.81 7.39 9.68
C ILE A 25 2.30 7.49 9.42
N LEU A 26 1.83 7.08 8.24
CA LEU A 26 0.41 7.06 7.90
C LEU A 26 -0.40 6.14 8.82
N LEU A 27 0.12 4.96 9.17
CA LEU A 27 -0.54 4.06 10.13
C LEU A 27 -0.63 4.68 11.53
N ILE A 28 0.44 5.29 12.02
CA ILE A 28 0.45 5.98 13.32
C ILE A 28 -0.55 7.15 13.30
N LEU A 29 -0.61 7.89 12.21
CA LEU A 29 -1.54 9.01 12.10
C LEU A 29 -3.00 8.57 11.92
N ALA A 30 -3.24 7.38 11.35
CA ALA A 30 -4.58 6.82 11.25
C ALA A 30 -5.21 6.65 12.64
N MET A 31 -4.42 6.28 13.66
CA MET A 31 -4.86 6.25 15.07
C MET A 31 -5.30 7.63 15.55
N LEU A 32 -4.54 8.68 15.25
CA LEU A 32 -4.82 10.06 15.69
C LEU A 32 -6.04 10.70 15.02
N THR A 33 -6.44 10.17 13.86
CA THR A 33 -7.52 10.72 13.04
C THR A 33 -8.87 10.08 13.35
N PHE A 34 -8.89 9.00 14.14
CA PHE A 34 -10.11 8.27 14.49
C PHE A 34 -11.17 9.17 15.16
N ASP A 35 -10.76 10.10 16.03
CA ASP A 35 -11.70 10.93 16.82
C ASP A 35 -11.77 12.42 16.40
N ASN A 36 -10.86 12.92 15.56
CA ASN A 36 -10.68 14.36 15.37
C ASN A 36 -10.72 14.80 13.89
N GLU A 37 -11.78 15.54 13.52
CA GLU A 37 -11.98 16.21 12.22
C GLU A 37 -10.75 17.04 11.77
N ALA A 38 -10.02 17.64 12.72
CA ALA A 38 -8.86 18.49 12.45
C ALA A 38 -7.69 17.73 11.77
N TYR A 39 -7.55 16.42 12.00
CA TYR A 39 -6.46 15.61 11.44
C TYR A 39 -6.84 14.95 10.09
N ARG A 40 -8.09 15.11 9.63
CA ARG A 40 -8.55 14.59 8.33
C ARG A 40 -7.82 15.22 7.15
N THR A 41 -7.48 16.50 7.24
CA THR A 41 -6.70 17.21 6.20
C THR A 41 -5.24 16.78 6.19
N LEU A 42 -4.67 16.45 7.35
CA LEU A 42 -3.29 15.99 7.49
C LEU A 42 -3.12 14.55 6.96
N THR A 43 -4.04 13.65 7.27
CA THR A 43 -4.05 12.28 6.70
C THR A 43 -4.26 12.29 5.20
N TRP A 44 -5.14 13.15 4.70
CA TRP A 44 -5.31 13.39 3.26
C TRP A 44 -4.00 13.86 2.60
N ALA A 45 -3.36 14.88 3.17
CA ALA A 45 -2.11 15.43 2.64
C ALA A 45 -0.98 14.39 2.62
N LEU A 46 -0.89 13.54 3.64
CA LEU A 46 0.09 12.45 3.68
C LEU A 46 -0.28 11.29 2.75
N GLY A 47 -1.56 11.01 2.51
CA GLY A 47 -2.02 10.06 1.50
C GLY A 47 -1.61 10.51 0.09
N VAL A 48 -1.82 11.79 -0.21
CA VAL A 48 -1.32 12.44 -1.45
C VAL A 48 0.20 12.36 -1.51
N LEU A 49 0.91 12.61 -0.41
CA LEU A 49 2.36 12.50 -0.35
C LEU A 49 2.84 11.06 -0.62
N ALA A 50 2.16 10.06 -0.07
CA ALA A 50 2.44 8.65 -0.37
C ALA A 50 2.20 8.33 -1.85
N LEU A 51 1.09 8.81 -2.45
CA LEU A 51 0.82 8.67 -3.88
C LEU A 51 1.89 9.34 -4.75
N LEU A 52 2.40 10.51 -4.34
CA LEU A 52 3.48 11.20 -5.04
C LEU A 52 4.82 10.45 -4.94
N ILE A 53 5.13 9.85 -3.79
CA ILE A 53 6.32 8.99 -3.64
C ILE A 53 6.17 7.74 -4.50
N ILE A 54 4.99 7.12 -4.48
CA ILE A 54 4.63 6.00 -5.35
C ILE A 54 4.87 6.37 -6.82
N ALA A 55 4.36 7.52 -7.28
CA ALA A 55 4.55 8.00 -8.64
C ALA A 55 6.04 8.16 -9.00
N LYS A 56 6.87 8.61 -8.05
CA LYS A 56 8.33 8.70 -8.23
C LYS A 56 9.00 7.34 -8.30
N VAL A 57 8.56 6.37 -7.50
CA VAL A 57 9.07 4.98 -7.49
C VAL A 57 8.71 4.26 -8.80
N ILE A 58 7.48 4.44 -9.31
CA ILE A 58 7.02 3.84 -10.57
C ILE A 58 7.79 4.37 -11.80
N ARG A 59 8.34 5.58 -11.71
CA ARG A 59 8.97 6.31 -12.82
C ARG A 59 10.23 5.65 -13.43
N GLN A 60 10.67 4.51 -12.89
CA GLN A 60 11.83 3.78 -13.39
C GLN A 60 11.52 2.88 -14.60
N THR A 61 10.24 2.64 -14.96
CA THR A 61 9.88 1.87 -16.19
C THR A 61 8.82 2.59 -17.07
N PRO A 62 9.12 2.85 -18.36
CA PRO A 62 8.36 3.81 -19.18
C PRO A 62 6.90 3.41 -19.49
N MET A 63 6.59 2.13 -19.62
CA MET A 63 5.23 1.67 -19.98
C MET A 63 4.24 1.77 -18.79
N PHE A 64 4.68 1.47 -17.57
CA PHE A 64 3.84 1.56 -16.36
C PHE A 64 3.81 2.96 -15.73
N THR A 65 4.77 3.80 -16.09
CA THR A 65 4.81 5.20 -15.66
C THR A 65 3.58 5.96 -16.12
N PHE A 66 3.16 5.83 -17.39
CA PHE A 66 2.02 6.59 -17.89
C PHE A 66 0.71 6.20 -17.17
N LEU A 67 0.45 4.90 -17.04
CA LEU A 67 -0.79 4.41 -16.42
C LEU A 67 -0.82 4.67 -14.91
N GLY A 68 0.30 4.47 -14.20
CA GLY A 68 0.41 4.79 -12.78
C GLY A 68 0.27 6.28 -12.50
N LEU A 69 0.89 7.14 -13.32
CA LEU A 69 0.75 8.60 -13.18
C LEU A 69 -0.67 9.06 -13.44
N ALA A 70 -1.36 8.46 -14.43
CA ALA A 70 -2.76 8.75 -14.71
C ALA A 70 -3.64 8.44 -13.50
N PHE A 71 -3.49 7.26 -12.88
CA PHE A 71 -4.26 6.90 -11.69
C PHE A 71 -3.94 7.77 -10.47
N VAL A 72 -2.66 8.08 -10.24
CA VAL A 72 -2.26 9.00 -9.16
C VAL A 72 -2.84 10.39 -9.37
N SER A 73 -2.77 10.92 -10.59
CA SER A 73 -3.33 12.23 -10.91
C SER A 73 -4.86 12.25 -10.77
N GLY A 74 -5.54 11.21 -11.23
CA GLY A 74 -6.99 11.05 -11.09
C GLY A 74 -7.42 10.95 -9.62
N ALA A 75 -6.69 10.20 -8.81
CA ALA A 75 -6.91 10.11 -7.37
C ALA A 75 -6.76 11.47 -6.70
N ILE A 76 -5.67 12.20 -6.96
CA ILE A 76 -5.44 13.54 -6.39
C ILE A 76 -6.58 14.50 -6.78
N ILE A 77 -6.94 14.56 -8.06
CA ILE A 77 -8.01 15.43 -8.55
C ILE A 77 -9.34 15.08 -7.88
N ALA A 78 -9.73 13.81 -7.88
CA ALA A 78 -10.98 13.37 -7.26
C ALA A 78 -11.01 13.67 -5.75
N SER A 79 -9.88 13.50 -5.07
CA SER A 79 -9.75 13.79 -3.65
C SER A 79 -9.84 15.30 -3.34
N VAL A 80 -9.33 16.17 -4.22
CA VAL A 80 -9.54 17.63 -4.13
C VAL A 80 -11.03 17.98 -4.33
N PHE A 81 -11.73 17.34 -5.26
CA PHE A 81 -13.17 17.54 -5.45
C PHE A 81 -13.99 17.18 -4.21
N ILE A 82 -13.62 16.09 -3.52
CA ILE A 82 -14.26 15.69 -2.25
C ILE A 82 -13.99 16.75 -1.17
N LEU A 83 -12.77 17.27 -1.07
CA LEU A 83 -12.42 18.32 -0.11
C LEU A 83 -13.19 19.63 -0.37
N LEU A 84 -13.47 19.94 -1.63
CA LEU A 84 -14.27 21.12 -2.04
C LEU A 84 -15.78 20.97 -1.77
N GLY A 85 -16.23 19.87 -1.17
CA GLY A 85 -17.60 19.66 -0.75
C GLY A 85 -18.51 18.98 -1.78
N TYR A 86 -17.97 18.52 -2.92
CA TYR A 86 -18.72 17.72 -3.89
C TYR A 86 -18.74 16.23 -3.45
N SER A 87 -19.51 15.91 -2.42
CA SER A 87 -19.56 14.60 -1.77
C SER A 87 -20.55 13.60 -2.39
N ASN A 88 -20.66 13.57 -3.73
CA ASN A 88 -21.51 12.57 -4.40
C ASN A 88 -20.92 11.15 -4.29
N LEU A 89 -21.77 10.15 -4.08
CA LEU A 89 -21.38 8.73 -3.96
C LEU A 89 -20.52 8.26 -5.14
N THR A 90 -20.87 8.67 -6.37
CA THR A 90 -20.12 8.32 -7.59
C THR A 90 -18.70 8.87 -7.59
N ILE A 91 -18.48 10.07 -7.05
CA ILE A 91 -17.17 10.71 -6.97
C ILE A 91 -16.28 9.96 -5.96
N GLN A 92 -16.86 9.56 -4.83
CA GLN A 92 -16.14 8.78 -3.81
C GLN A 92 -15.73 7.40 -4.35
N ILE A 93 -16.63 6.68 -5.02
CA ILE A 93 -16.32 5.40 -5.65
C ILE A 93 -15.21 5.56 -6.71
N PHE A 94 -15.30 6.62 -7.52
CA PHE A 94 -14.27 6.90 -8.53
C PHE A 94 -12.91 7.20 -7.90
N ALA A 95 -12.88 8.05 -6.86
CA ALA A 95 -11.67 8.40 -6.13
C ALA A 95 -10.99 7.14 -5.54
N HIS A 96 -11.73 6.34 -4.79
CA HIS A 96 -11.20 5.12 -4.18
C HIS A 96 -10.79 4.07 -5.22
N SER A 97 -11.46 4.02 -6.37
CA SER A 97 -11.06 3.15 -7.48
C SER A 97 -9.73 3.57 -8.08
N CYS A 98 -9.53 4.88 -8.30
CA CYS A 98 -8.25 5.43 -8.75
C CYS A 98 -7.13 5.20 -7.72
N GLU A 99 -7.43 5.39 -6.42
CA GLU A 99 -6.49 5.12 -5.33
C GLU A 99 -6.09 3.65 -5.31
N ALA A 100 -7.05 2.72 -5.29
CA ALA A 100 -6.78 1.28 -5.33
C ALA A 100 -5.89 0.91 -6.52
N LEU A 101 -6.24 1.37 -7.73
CA LEU A 101 -5.45 1.11 -8.94
C LEU A 101 -4.05 1.71 -8.86
N ALA A 102 -3.89 2.89 -8.27
CA ALA A 102 -2.57 3.48 -8.04
C ALA A 102 -1.73 2.59 -7.10
N TYR A 103 -2.28 2.15 -5.97
CA TYR A 103 -1.59 1.24 -5.04
C TYR A 103 -1.23 -0.10 -5.68
N PHE A 104 -2.12 -0.72 -6.45
CA PHE A 104 -1.83 -1.97 -7.17
C PHE A 104 -0.77 -1.77 -8.27
N SER A 105 -0.83 -0.66 -9.01
CA SER A 105 0.18 -0.34 -10.03
C SER A 105 1.57 -0.12 -9.40
N ALA A 106 1.62 0.50 -8.22
CA ALA A 106 2.82 0.71 -7.43
C ALA A 106 3.40 -0.61 -6.94
N ALA A 107 2.56 -1.45 -6.34
CA ALA A 107 2.94 -2.78 -5.89
C ALA A 107 3.52 -3.58 -7.06
N TYR A 108 2.83 -3.61 -8.20
CA TYR A 108 3.29 -4.29 -9.41
C TYR A 108 4.62 -3.75 -9.95
N GLY A 109 4.81 -2.43 -9.96
CA GLY A 109 6.07 -1.80 -10.35
C GLY A 109 7.24 -2.21 -9.46
N LEU A 110 7.04 -2.22 -8.14
CA LEU A 110 8.02 -2.69 -7.16
C LEU A 110 8.28 -4.20 -7.25
N PHE A 111 7.24 -5.02 -7.48
CA PHE A 111 7.43 -6.44 -7.77
C PHE A 111 8.36 -6.65 -8.97
N ARG A 112 8.08 -5.98 -10.09
CA ARG A 112 8.90 -6.07 -11.30
C ARG A 112 10.34 -5.62 -11.05
N TYR A 113 10.52 -4.53 -10.30
CA TYR A 113 11.83 -4.05 -9.87
C TYR A 113 12.58 -5.13 -9.08
N MET A 114 11.94 -5.71 -8.06
CA MET A 114 12.55 -6.77 -7.24
C MET A 114 12.95 -8.00 -8.07
N PHE A 115 12.14 -8.41 -9.05
CA PHE A 115 12.43 -9.57 -9.90
C PHE A 115 13.48 -9.30 -10.98
N ALA A 116 13.67 -8.06 -11.41
CA ALA A 116 14.62 -7.70 -12.46
C ALA A 116 16.08 -7.77 -11.99
N ASP A 117 16.35 -7.46 -10.73
CA ASP A 117 17.71 -7.43 -10.19
C ASP A 117 18.21 -8.84 -9.82
N ARG A 118 19.48 -9.10 -10.21
CA ARG A 118 20.17 -10.40 -10.02
C ARG A 118 20.83 -10.54 -8.65
N TYR A 119 20.95 -9.45 -7.89
CA TYR A 119 21.62 -9.41 -6.60
C TYR A 119 20.77 -8.68 -5.58
N LEU A 120 20.66 -9.24 -4.38
CA LEU A 120 19.93 -8.60 -3.28
C LEU A 120 20.60 -7.29 -2.84
N THR A 121 19.93 -6.18 -3.11
CA THR A 121 20.28 -4.85 -2.59
C THR A 121 19.57 -4.56 -1.27
N ARG A 122 20.09 -3.58 -0.49
CA ARG A 122 19.39 -3.14 0.74
C ARG A 122 18.04 -2.49 0.42
N ASP A 123 17.90 -1.84 -0.74
CA ASP A 123 16.62 -1.24 -1.16
C ASP A 123 15.57 -2.31 -1.45
N GLU A 124 15.93 -3.46 -2.02
CA GLU A 124 15.00 -4.58 -2.27
C GLU A 124 14.36 -5.13 -0.99
N LEU A 125 15.09 -5.16 0.13
CA LEU A 125 14.53 -5.59 1.41
C LEU A 125 13.45 -4.61 1.90
N PHE A 126 13.69 -3.30 1.76
CA PHE A 126 12.68 -2.28 2.07
C PHE A 126 11.54 -2.29 1.05
N ALA A 127 11.83 -2.53 -0.23
CA ALA A 127 10.84 -2.68 -1.30
C ALA A 127 9.89 -3.83 -1.00
N ALA A 128 10.39 -4.96 -0.50
CA ALA A 128 9.56 -6.08 -0.10
C ALA A 128 8.58 -5.70 1.02
N ALA A 129 9.06 -5.03 2.07
CA ALA A 129 8.15 -4.61 3.13
C ALA A 129 7.16 -3.54 2.64
N ALA A 130 7.58 -2.63 1.76
CA ALA A 130 6.74 -1.63 1.11
C ALA A 130 5.65 -2.23 0.20
N VAL A 131 5.95 -3.29 -0.57
CA VAL A 131 4.94 -3.95 -1.41
C VAL A 131 3.87 -4.61 -0.56
N PHE A 132 4.24 -5.21 0.56
CA PHE A 132 3.28 -5.81 1.50
C PHE A 132 2.27 -4.76 1.98
N THR A 133 2.74 -3.60 2.43
CA THR A 133 1.87 -2.51 2.91
C THR A 133 1.07 -1.87 1.77
N LEU A 134 1.63 -1.73 0.56
CA LEU A 134 0.90 -1.22 -0.61
C LEU A 134 -0.28 -2.14 -0.99
N LEU A 135 -0.09 -3.46 -0.95
CA LEU A 135 -1.17 -4.41 -1.18
C LEU A 135 -2.26 -4.30 -0.10
N ALA A 136 -1.87 -4.17 1.17
CA ALA A 136 -2.83 -4.01 2.26
C ALA A 136 -3.68 -2.74 2.09
N TRP A 137 -3.06 -1.64 1.66
CA TRP A 137 -3.78 -0.41 1.32
C TRP A 137 -4.69 -0.57 0.10
N GLY A 138 -4.20 -1.20 -0.97
CA GLY A 138 -4.99 -1.46 -2.18
C GLY A 138 -6.27 -2.24 -1.88
N PHE A 139 -6.18 -3.30 -1.07
CA PHE A 139 -7.35 -4.07 -0.64
C PHE A 139 -8.27 -3.30 0.32
N ALA A 140 -7.73 -2.45 1.19
CA ALA A 140 -8.56 -1.61 2.06
C ALA A 140 -9.42 -0.62 1.24
N PHE A 141 -8.89 -0.05 0.15
CA PHE A 141 -9.70 0.74 -0.78
C PHE A 141 -10.76 -0.09 -1.50
N LEU A 142 -10.45 -1.34 -1.88
CA LEU A 142 -11.47 -2.24 -2.45
C LEU A 142 -12.58 -2.56 -1.46
N TYR A 143 -12.28 -2.76 -0.18
CA TYR A 143 -13.29 -2.93 0.86
C TYR A 143 -14.12 -1.67 1.06
N ASN A 144 -13.49 -0.49 0.97
CA ASN A 144 -14.20 0.77 1.02
C ASN A 144 -15.18 0.92 -0.17
N ILE A 145 -14.77 0.57 -1.38
CA ILE A 145 -15.67 0.54 -2.55
C ILE A 145 -16.80 -0.48 -2.33
N CYS A 146 -16.49 -1.66 -1.77
CA CYS A 146 -17.47 -2.71 -1.51
C CYS A 146 -18.56 -2.24 -0.52
N GLN A 147 -18.20 -1.54 0.56
CA GLN A 147 -19.19 -0.99 1.50
C GLN A 147 -20.04 0.12 0.88
N LEU A 148 -19.49 0.91 -0.05
CA LEU A 148 -20.22 1.98 -0.74
C LEU A 148 -21.23 1.42 -1.74
N LEU A 149 -20.89 0.32 -2.42
CA LEU A 149 -21.77 -0.33 -3.39
C LEU A 149 -22.87 -1.18 -2.71
N ILE A 150 -22.49 -1.88 -1.64
CA ILE A 150 -23.39 -2.79 -0.92
C ILE A 150 -23.34 -2.41 0.55
N PRO A 151 -24.33 -1.63 1.03
CA PRO A 151 -24.39 -1.26 2.44
C PRO A 151 -24.53 -2.51 3.30
N ASN A 152 -23.94 -2.49 4.50
CA ASN A 152 -23.88 -3.63 5.42
C ASN A 152 -23.07 -4.84 4.90
N SER A 153 -22.11 -4.63 3.98
CA SER A 153 -21.18 -5.68 3.55
C SER A 153 -20.26 -6.18 4.66
N PHE A 154 -19.96 -5.33 5.65
CA PHE A 154 -19.11 -5.63 6.78
C PHE A 154 -19.87 -5.36 8.08
N GLN A 155 -19.60 -6.18 9.09
CA GLN A 155 -20.20 -6.04 10.41
C GLN A 155 -19.13 -6.02 11.49
N ASN A 156 -19.19 -5.00 12.34
CA ASN A 156 -18.46 -4.95 13.60
C ASN A 156 -19.46 -5.27 14.73
N PRO A 157 -19.19 -6.28 15.58
CA PRO A 157 -20.06 -6.62 16.72
C PRO A 157 -20.28 -5.46 17.70
N ASN A 158 -19.31 -4.54 17.80
CA ASN A 158 -19.34 -3.41 18.73
C ASN A 158 -20.11 -2.20 18.18
N HIS A 159 -20.23 -2.08 16.85
CA HIS A 159 -20.87 -0.96 16.17
C HIS A 159 -21.81 -1.46 15.07
N ILE A 160 -23.04 -1.77 15.47
CA ILE A 160 -24.05 -2.31 14.57
C ILE A 160 -24.66 -1.17 13.73
N HIS A 161 -24.75 -1.36 12.41
CA HIS A 161 -25.41 -0.46 11.44
C HIS A 161 -24.69 0.85 11.05
N HIS A 162 -23.40 1.01 11.39
CA HIS A 162 -22.59 2.12 10.89
C HIS A 162 -21.67 1.72 9.74
N LEU A 163 -21.37 2.68 8.85
CA LEU A 163 -20.26 2.55 7.90
C LEU A 163 -18.98 2.32 8.70
N GLN A 164 -18.16 1.39 8.22
CA GLN A 164 -16.95 1.01 8.93
C GLN A 164 -15.89 2.09 8.75
N THR A 165 -15.11 2.34 9.79
CA THR A 165 -14.08 3.36 9.71
C THR A 165 -12.96 2.91 8.80
N TRP A 166 -12.22 3.86 8.24
CA TRP A 166 -11.04 3.56 7.41
C TRP A 166 -10.01 2.71 8.15
N LEU A 167 -9.84 2.94 9.46
CA LEU A 167 -8.91 2.20 10.30
C LEU A 167 -9.36 0.73 10.45
N ASP A 168 -10.66 0.47 10.64
CA ASP A 168 -11.19 -0.90 10.75
C ASP A 168 -10.99 -1.69 9.45
N LEU A 169 -11.22 -1.05 8.30
CA LEU A 169 -11.00 -1.67 6.99
C LEU A 169 -9.51 -1.95 6.73
N LEU A 170 -8.63 -1.02 7.13
CA LEU A 170 -7.19 -1.25 7.08
C LEU A 170 -6.78 -2.39 8.03
N PHE A 171 -7.31 -2.42 9.25
CA PHE A 171 -7.01 -3.45 10.23
C PHE A 171 -7.45 -4.84 9.74
N LEU A 172 -8.65 -4.95 9.17
CA LEU A 172 -9.11 -6.16 8.48
C LEU A 172 -8.13 -6.58 7.38
N SER A 173 -7.76 -5.65 6.50
CA SER A 173 -6.86 -5.89 5.38
C SER A 173 -5.49 -6.41 5.85
N PHE A 174 -4.87 -5.76 6.83
CA PHE A 174 -3.60 -6.21 7.40
C PHE A 174 -3.73 -7.59 8.03
N SER A 175 -4.77 -7.82 8.84
CA SER A 175 -5.03 -9.10 9.51
C SER A 175 -5.22 -10.25 8.53
N LEU A 176 -5.95 -10.02 7.43
CA LEU A 176 -6.17 -11.02 6.38
C LEU A 176 -4.87 -11.32 5.61
N GLN A 177 -4.11 -10.27 5.29
CA GLN A 177 -2.88 -10.42 4.51
C GLN A 177 -1.75 -11.06 5.30
N SER A 178 -1.66 -10.82 6.62
CA SER A 178 -0.73 -11.50 7.51
C SER A 178 -1.22 -12.87 7.98
N ALA A 179 -2.42 -13.29 7.59
CA ALA A 179 -3.07 -14.53 8.02
C ALA A 179 -3.17 -14.69 9.55
N THR A 180 -3.27 -13.58 10.30
CA THR A 180 -3.40 -13.61 11.77
C THR A 180 -4.84 -13.81 12.21
N GLY A 181 -5.82 -13.35 11.41
CA GLY A 181 -7.25 -13.54 11.68
C GLY A 181 -7.76 -12.82 12.93
N LEU A 182 -7.09 -11.76 13.40
CA LEU A 182 -7.41 -11.05 14.63
C LEU A 182 -8.50 -9.96 14.46
N SER A 183 -8.86 -9.63 13.22
CA SER A 183 -9.83 -8.56 12.90
C SER A 183 -11.14 -8.71 13.66
N ASP A 184 -11.59 -7.64 14.32
CA ASP A 184 -12.91 -7.50 14.92
C ASP A 184 -14.01 -7.26 13.88
N LEU A 185 -13.61 -6.90 12.66
CA LEU A 185 -14.49 -6.71 11.52
C LEU A 185 -14.66 -8.01 10.72
N MET A 186 -15.91 -8.38 10.39
CA MET A 186 -16.21 -9.58 9.60
C MET A 186 -16.89 -9.26 8.26
N PRO A 187 -16.45 -9.85 7.13
CA PRO A 187 -17.12 -9.73 5.83
C PRO A 187 -18.37 -10.63 5.78
N LEU A 188 -19.53 -10.03 5.54
CA LEU A 188 -20.81 -10.74 5.46
C LEU A 188 -21.24 -11.00 4.02
N SER A 189 -21.15 -9.99 3.16
CA SER A 189 -21.69 -10.09 1.80
C SER A 189 -20.86 -11.06 0.94
N PRO A 190 -21.48 -11.78 -0.01
CA PRO A 190 -20.76 -12.66 -0.94
C PRO A 190 -19.57 -11.99 -1.64
N PRO A 191 -19.68 -10.75 -2.19
CA PRO A 191 -18.52 -10.10 -2.82
C PRO A 191 -17.43 -9.72 -1.81
N ALA A 192 -17.78 -9.27 -0.60
CA ALA A 192 -16.78 -8.98 0.44
C ALA A 192 -15.99 -10.23 0.85
N ARG A 193 -16.67 -11.39 0.94
CA ARG A 193 -16.02 -12.67 1.25
C ARG A 193 -15.09 -13.12 0.14
N VAL A 194 -15.49 -13.00 -1.13
CA VAL A 194 -14.62 -13.34 -2.26
C VAL A 194 -13.38 -12.43 -2.30
N LEU A 195 -13.56 -11.12 -2.06
CA LEU A 195 -12.43 -10.20 -1.94
C LEU A 195 -11.48 -10.58 -0.81
N ALA A 196 -12.02 -10.95 0.36
CA ALA A 196 -11.23 -11.42 1.50
C ALA A 196 -10.46 -12.71 1.17
N MET A 197 -11.10 -13.68 0.51
CA MET A 197 -10.45 -14.92 0.08
C MET A 197 -9.30 -14.66 -0.92
N LEU A 198 -9.51 -13.76 -1.89
CA LEU A 198 -8.46 -13.35 -2.81
C LEU A 198 -7.30 -12.67 -2.09
N GLN A 199 -7.59 -11.81 -1.12
CA GLN A 199 -6.54 -11.17 -0.32
C GLN A 199 -5.75 -12.18 0.51
N MET A 200 -6.41 -13.11 1.19
CA MET A 200 -5.75 -14.17 1.97
C MET A 200 -4.79 -14.98 1.07
N PHE A 201 -5.25 -15.37 -0.12
CA PHE A 201 -4.43 -16.08 -1.10
C PHE A 201 -3.22 -15.24 -1.53
N CYS A 202 -3.43 -13.97 -1.87
CA CYS A 202 -2.36 -13.06 -2.25
C CYS A 202 -1.34 -12.85 -1.12
N GLY A 203 -1.79 -12.72 0.14
CA GLY A 203 -0.92 -12.50 1.30
C GLY A 203 0.00 -13.69 1.57
N VAL A 204 -0.56 -14.91 1.60
CA VAL A 204 0.24 -16.13 1.80
C VAL A 204 1.21 -16.35 0.63
N MET A 205 0.73 -16.20 -0.61
CA MET A 205 1.57 -16.36 -1.81
C MET A 205 2.70 -15.32 -1.86
N TYR A 206 2.42 -14.10 -1.40
CA TYR A 206 3.42 -13.04 -1.29
C TYR A 206 4.57 -13.46 -0.37
N LEU A 207 4.25 -13.88 0.86
CA LEU A 207 5.26 -14.34 1.82
C LEU A 207 6.02 -15.55 1.26
N ALA A 208 5.32 -16.53 0.69
CA ALA A 208 5.92 -17.74 0.16
C ALA A 208 6.89 -17.47 -1.00
N LEU A 209 6.54 -16.61 -1.96
CA LEU A 209 7.37 -16.38 -3.14
C LEU A 209 8.46 -15.34 -2.90
N ILE A 210 8.10 -14.19 -2.31
CA ILE A 210 8.99 -13.04 -2.22
C ILE A 210 10.02 -13.23 -1.11
N VAL A 211 9.57 -13.60 0.09
CA VAL A 211 10.50 -13.75 1.23
C VAL A 211 11.48 -14.89 0.95
N THR A 212 11.00 -16.01 0.42
CA THR A 212 11.87 -17.14 0.01
C THR A 212 12.89 -16.73 -1.05
N ARG A 213 12.48 -15.96 -2.07
CA ARG A 213 13.41 -15.44 -3.09
C ARG A 213 14.49 -14.55 -2.48
N LEU A 214 14.12 -13.64 -1.58
CA LEU A 214 15.09 -12.74 -0.94
C LEU A 214 16.12 -13.52 -0.12
N ILE A 215 15.67 -14.53 0.64
CA ILE A 215 16.56 -15.43 1.40
C ILE A 215 17.49 -16.20 0.46
N ALA A 216 16.98 -16.74 -0.65
CA ALA A 216 17.77 -17.49 -1.63
C ALA A 216 18.88 -16.63 -2.26
N LEU A 217 18.58 -15.37 -2.61
CA LEU A 217 19.56 -14.44 -3.18
C LEU A 217 20.61 -13.96 -2.17
N GLN A 218 20.25 -13.86 -0.89
CA GLN A 218 21.21 -13.51 0.16
C GLN A 218 22.31 -14.58 0.31
N TYR A 219 21.97 -15.85 0.14
CA TYR A 219 22.90 -16.97 0.24
C TYR A 219 23.95 -16.98 -0.89
N ILE A 220 23.57 -16.61 -2.12
CA ILE A 220 24.44 -16.67 -3.30
C ILE A 220 25.60 -15.64 -3.23
N LYS A 221 25.47 -14.57 -2.44
CA LYS A 221 26.48 -13.52 -2.29
C LYS A 221 27.74 -13.97 -1.54
N HIS A 222 27.77 -15.17 -0.97
CA HIS A 222 28.92 -15.74 -0.28
C HIS A 222 29.44 -17.01 -0.96
N THR A 223 29.77 -16.94 -2.25
CA THR A 223 30.69 -17.95 -2.81
C THR A 223 32.11 -17.54 -2.43
N PRO A 224 32.81 -18.25 -1.52
CA PRO A 224 34.19 -17.93 -1.19
C PRO A 224 35.03 -18.04 -2.47
N LYS A 225 35.89 -17.04 -2.68
CA LYS A 225 36.89 -17.04 -3.75
C LYS A 225 37.69 -18.34 -3.62
N LYS A 226 37.52 -19.26 -4.57
CA LYS A 226 38.38 -20.46 -4.66
C LYS A 226 39.80 -19.93 -4.79
N ASN A 227 40.59 -20.02 -3.73
CA ASN A 227 42.03 -19.82 -3.79
C ASN A 227 42.57 -20.88 -4.74
N SER A 228 42.68 -20.51 -6.01
CA SER A 228 43.57 -21.16 -6.96
C SER A 228 44.94 -20.55 -6.70
N ASP A 229 45.57 -20.96 -5.62
CA ASP A 229 47.02 -20.85 -5.49
C ASP A 229 47.59 -22.23 -5.25
N LYS A 230 48.45 -22.56 -6.22
CA LYS A 230 49.41 -23.65 -6.39
C LYS A 230 49.89 -24.37 -5.14
#